data_AF-A0A9D6EN92-F1
#
_entry.id   AF-A0A9D6EN92-F1
#
_cell.length_a   1.000
_cell.length_b   1.000
_cell.length_c   1.000
_cell.angle_alpha   90.00
_cell.angle_beta   90.00
_cell.angle_gamma   90.00
#
_symmetry.space_group_name_H-M   'P 1'
#
loop_
_entity.id
_entity.type
_entity.pdbx_description
1 polymer ?
#
loop_
_entity_poly.entity_id
_entity_poly.type
_entity_poly.pdbx_seq_one_letter_code
_entity_poly.pdbx_strand_id
1 'polypeptide(L)'
;MIYLDTSVALAQLLAEDREPPGALWQEPLVSSRLLEYEVWTRIHARRLGRTHGDDVRALLGRVAWIEMAPPVLARALEPFPTPVRTLDALRLASIEFLRAHGQVVELASYDERLVGIARGLRIPIYNL
;
A
#
# COMPACT_ATOMS: atom_id res chain seq x y z
N MET A 1 7.33 -10.67 2.96
CA MET A 1 7.33 -9.20 3.15
C MET A 1 5.93 -8.68 2.96
N ILE A 2 5.59 -7.53 3.52
CA ILE A 2 4.23 -7.00 3.48
C ILE A 2 4.17 -5.77 2.59
N TYR A 3 3.30 -5.82 1.58
CA TYR A 3 2.90 -4.64 0.84
C TYR A 3 1.91 -3.83 1.68
N LEU A 4 2.33 -2.65 2.13
CA LEU A 4 1.55 -1.75 2.96
C LEU A 4 0.67 -0.85 2.08
N ASP A 5 -0.65 -0.98 2.19
CA ASP A 5 -1.58 -0.06 1.53
C ASP A 5 -1.80 1.24 2.32
N THR A 6 -2.17 2.30 1.62
CA THR A 6 -2.46 3.62 2.17
C THR A 6 -3.52 3.58 3.27
N SER A 7 -4.54 2.73 3.12
CA SER A 7 -5.60 2.60 4.13
C SER A 7 -5.08 2.16 5.50
N VAL A 8 -4.06 1.29 5.54
CA VAL A 8 -3.44 0.80 6.78
C VAL A 8 -2.50 1.85 7.39
N ALA A 9 -1.71 2.52 6.56
CA ALA A 9 -0.85 3.60 7.02
C ALA A 9 -1.65 4.75 7.63
N LEU A 10 -2.77 5.14 7.00
CA LEU A 10 -3.63 6.19 7.53
C LEU A 10 -4.36 5.77 8.81
N ALA A 11 -4.79 4.50 8.91
CA ALA A 11 -5.37 3.98 10.14
C ALA A 11 -4.41 4.12 11.34
N GLN A 12 -3.12 3.79 11.14
CA GLN A 12 -2.08 3.97 12.15
C GLN A 12 -1.84 5.44 12.51
N LEU A 13 -1.76 6.31 11.51
CA LEU A 13 -1.41 7.71 11.72
C LEU A 13 -2.55 8.52 12.34
N LEU A 14 -3.79 8.16 12.04
CA LEU A 14 -4.96 8.94 12.40
C LEU A 14 -5.76 8.34 13.56
N ALA A 15 -5.35 7.17 14.06
CA ALA A 15 -6.02 6.43 15.13
C ALA A 15 -7.54 6.36 14.92
N GLU A 16 -7.93 5.99 13.69
CA GLU A 16 -9.34 5.81 13.32
C GLU A 16 -9.92 4.53 13.96
N ASP A 17 -11.18 4.20 13.69
CA ASP A 17 -11.90 3.03 14.25
C ASP A 17 -11.23 1.66 14.00
N ARG A 18 -10.14 1.63 13.22
CA ARG A 18 -9.33 0.45 12.92
C ARG A 18 -7.88 0.72 13.31
N GLU A 19 -7.28 -0.20 14.05
CA GLU A 19 -5.88 -0.13 14.46
C GLU A 19 -5.11 -1.32 13.88
N PRO A 20 -4.05 -1.09 13.09
CA PRO A 20 -3.22 -2.18 12.59
C PRO A 20 -2.50 -2.91 13.74
N PRO A 21 -2.44 -4.25 13.72
CA PRO A 21 -1.85 -5.01 14.81
C PRO A 21 -0.36 -4.68 14.94
N GLY A 22 0.14 -4.53 16.17
CA GLY A 22 1.54 -4.16 16.43
C GLY A 22 2.58 -5.05 15.75
N ALA A 23 2.24 -6.33 15.53
CA ALA A 23 3.08 -7.30 14.82
C ALA A 23 3.36 -6.91 13.36
N LEU A 24 2.42 -6.23 12.68
CA LEU A 24 2.61 -5.74 11.30
C LEU A 24 3.87 -4.90 11.17
N TRP A 25 4.13 -4.04 12.16
CA TRP A 25 5.25 -3.11 12.11
C TRP A 25 6.60 -3.79 12.35
N GLN A 26 6.64 -5.05 12.78
CA GLN A 26 7.88 -5.82 12.92
C GLN A 26 8.30 -6.51 11.61
N GLU A 27 7.41 -6.52 10.62
CA GLU A 27 7.65 -7.16 9.33
C GLU A 27 8.40 -6.24 8.35
N PRO A 28 9.12 -6.79 7.36
CA PRO A 28 9.67 -6.00 6.27
C PRO A 28 8.54 -5.37 5.43
N LEU A 29 8.41 -4.05 5.50
CA LEU A 29 7.38 -3.29 4.80
C LEU A 29 7.87 -2.80 3.44
N VAL A 30 7.03 -2.96 2.43
CA VAL A 30 7.25 -2.43 1.08
C VAL A 30 5.99 -1.73 0.59
N SER A 31 6.12 -0.71 -0.25
CA SER A 31 4.98 -0.15 -0.96
C SER A 31 5.44 0.53 -2.25
N SER A 32 4.51 0.74 -3.17
CA SER A 32 4.74 1.68 -4.25
C SER A 32 4.89 3.11 -3.75
N ARG A 33 5.64 3.91 -4.52
CA ARG A 33 5.85 5.35 -4.25
C ARG A 33 4.54 6.14 -4.11
N LEU A 34 3.41 5.62 -4.60
CA LEU A 34 2.08 6.24 -4.42
C LEU A 34 1.69 6.41 -2.95
N LEU A 35 2.09 5.51 -2.05
CA LEU A 35 1.76 5.59 -0.62
C LEU A 35 2.18 6.94 -0.03
N GLU A 36 3.40 7.41 -0.34
CA GLU A 36 3.91 8.69 0.13
C GLU A 36 2.98 9.84 -0.28
N TYR A 37 2.61 9.90 -1.57
CA TYR A 37 1.74 10.95 -2.09
C TYR A 37 0.33 10.89 -1.50
N GLU A 38 -0.25 9.71 -1.39
CA GLU A 38 -1.60 9.57 -0.86
C GLU A 38 -1.68 9.90 0.62
N VAL A 39 -0.71 9.46 1.42
CA VAL A 39 -0.63 9.78 2.85
C VAL A 39 -0.51 11.30 3.04
N TRP A 40 0.46 11.95 2.40
CA TRP A 40 0.63 13.40 2.54
C TRP A 40 -0.59 14.18 2.04
N THR A 41 -1.16 13.79 0.89
CA THR A 41 -2.37 14.43 0.36
C THR A 41 -3.52 14.34 1.37
N ARG A 42 -3.69 13.19 2.03
CA ARG A 42 -4.74 13.01 3.04
C ARG A 42 -4.48 13.77 4.33
N ILE A 43 -3.25 13.77 4.83
CA ILE A 43 -2.84 14.55 6.01
C ILE A 43 -3.06 16.05 5.77
N HIS A 44 -2.68 16.56 4.61
CA HIS A 44 -2.91 17.97 4.26
C HIS A 44 -4.38 18.31 4.06
N ALA A 45 -5.16 17.43 3.43
CA ALA A 45 -6.61 17.62 3.29
C ALA A 45 -7.31 17.76 4.66
N ARG A 46 -6.79 17.08 5.69
CA ARG A 46 -7.27 17.20 7.09
C ARG A 46 -6.63 18.33 7.89
N ARG A 47 -5.73 19.11 7.28
CA ARG A 47 -4.93 20.19 7.94
C ARG A 47 -4.07 19.68 9.10
N LEU A 48 -3.63 18.42 9.04
CA LEU A 48 -2.87 17.75 10.10
C LEU A 48 -1.35 17.78 9.89
N GLY A 49 -0.85 18.41 8.83
CA GLY A 49 0.58 18.38 8.49
C GLY A 49 1.51 18.92 9.59
N ARG A 50 1.04 19.85 10.44
CA ARG A 50 1.83 20.37 11.57
C ARG A 50 1.92 19.39 12.73
N THR A 51 0.86 18.62 12.99
CA THR A 51 0.77 17.73 14.16
C THR A 51 1.24 16.31 13.85
N HIS A 52 1.05 15.84 12.63
CA HIS A 52 1.35 14.46 12.23
C HIS A 52 2.55 14.36 11.29
N GLY A 53 3.18 15.48 10.93
CA GLY A 53 4.24 15.50 9.91
C GLY A 53 5.46 14.65 10.28
N ASP A 54 5.86 14.65 11.55
CA ASP A 54 6.97 13.83 12.02
C ASP A 54 6.62 12.34 12.04
N ASP A 55 5.41 11.99 12.49
CA ASP A 55 4.92 10.61 12.48
C ASP A 55 4.80 10.04 11.08
N VAL A 56 4.31 10.85 10.12
CA VAL A 56 4.28 10.47 8.70
C VAL A 56 5.68 10.17 8.20
N ARG A 57 6.65 11.07 8.43
CA ARG A 57 8.04 10.85 8.01
C ARG A 57 8.64 9.60 8.66
N ALA A 58 8.38 9.39 9.95
CA ALA A 58 8.85 8.23 10.68
C ALA A 58 8.27 6.92 10.11
N LEU A 59 6.97 6.88 9.80
CA LEU A 59 6.33 5.72 9.18
C LEU A 59 6.89 5.45 7.79
N LEU A 60 6.92 6.48 6.93
CA LEU A 60 7.39 6.37 5.55
C LEU A 60 8.88 5.97 5.48
N GLY A 61 9.69 6.41 6.44
CA GLY A 61 11.11 6.05 6.53
C GLY A 61 11.38 4.57 6.81
N ARG A 62 10.37 3.80 7.21
CA ARG A 62 10.46 2.35 7.46
C ARG A 62 10.04 1.50 6.26
N VAL A 63 9.53 2.13 5.19
CA VAL A 63 8.98 1.45 4.02
C VAL A 63 10.03 1.38 2.92
N ALA A 64 10.27 0.18 2.39
CA ALA A 64 11.03 0.00 1.15
C ALA A 64 10.17 0.41 -0.06
N TRP A 65 10.77 1.10 -1.02
CA TRP A 65 10.03 1.74 -2.12
C TRP A 65 10.10 0.97 -3.43
N ILE A 66 8.94 0.81 -4.07
CA ILE A 66 8.81 0.43 -5.47
C ILE A 66 8.49 1.69 -6.28
N GLU A 67 9.41 2.07 -7.17
CA GLU A 67 9.20 3.22 -8.04
C GLU A 67 8.17 2.93 -9.13
N MET A 68 7.58 4.01 -9.67
CA MET A 68 6.75 3.96 -10.88
C MET A 68 7.62 3.76 -12.13
N ALA A 69 8.40 2.69 -12.13
CA ALA A 69 9.31 2.33 -13.20
C ALA A 69 8.54 1.75 -14.40
N PRO A 70 9.11 1.80 -15.62
CA PRO A 70 8.43 1.34 -16.83
C PRO A 70 7.82 -0.07 -16.73
N PRO A 71 8.45 -1.10 -16.11
CA PRO A 71 7.83 -2.42 -15.97
C PRO A 71 6.55 -2.41 -15.10
N VAL A 72 6.51 -1.60 -14.04
CA VAL A 72 5.31 -1.45 -13.19
C VAL A 72 4.20 -0.76 -13.96
N LEU A 73 4.54 0.34 -14.66
CA LEU A 73 3.58 1.11 -15.45
C LEU A 73 3.00 0.27 -16.60
N ALA A 74 3.84 -0.51 -17.30
CA ALA A 74 3.41 -1.41 -18.35
C ALA A 74 2.43 -2.46 -17.79
N ARG A 75 2.75 -3.09 -16.66
CA ARG A 75 1.84 -4.06 -16.02
C ARG A 75 0.51 -3.45 -15.63
N ALA A 76 0.46 -2.18 -15.23
CA ALA A 76 -0.78 -1.50 -14.86
C ALA A 76 -1.74 -1.25 -16.04
N LEU A 77 -1.25 -1.29 -17.28
CA LEU A 77 -2.07 -1.16 -18.50
C LEU A 77 -2.69 -2.49 -18.94
N GLU A 78 -2.19 -3.61 -18.44
CA GLU A 78 -2.70 -4.94 -18.77
C GLU A 78 -4.02 -5.26 -18.03
N PRO A 79 -4.86 -6.15 -18.58
CA PRO A 79 -6.11 -6.54 -17.94
C PRO A 79 -5.94 -7.07 -16.51
N PHE A 80 -6.96 -6.79 -15.68
CA PHE A 80 -7.12 -7.35 -14.35
C PHE A 80 -8.36 -8.27 -14.31
N PRO A 81 -8.44 -9.24 -13.38
CA PRO A 81 -9.57 -10.18 -13.30
C PRO A 81 -10.94 -9.52 -13.14
N THR A 82 -10.96 -8.31 -12.60
CA THR A 82 -12.14 -7.46 -12.45
C THR A 82 -11.77 -6.01 -12.78
N PRO A 83 -12.73 -5.13 -13.10
CA PRO A 83 -12.47 -3.71 -13.28
C PRO A 83 -11.78 -3.10 -12.04
N VAL A 84 -10.72 -2.32 -12.27
CA VAL A 84 -9.92 -1.67 -11.22
C VAL A 84 -9.85 -0.16 -11.44
N ARG A 85 -9.68 0.61 -10.38
CA ARG A 85 -9.36 2.04 -10.47
C ARG A 85 -7.89 2.21 -10.82
N THR A 86 -7.53 3.36 -11.39
CA THR A 86 -6.15 3.63 -11.84
C THR A 86 -5.10 3.45 -10.75
N LEU A 87 -5.33 3.96 -9.53
CA LEU A 87 -4.36 3.80 -8.43
C LEU A 87 -4.31 2.36 -7.92
N ASP A 88 -5.44 1.64 -7.93
CA ASP A 88 -5.49 0.22 -7.55
C ASP A 88 -4.68 -0.61 -8.54
N ALA A 89 -4.80 -0.33 -9.84
CA ALA A 89 -4.00 -0.96 -10.89
C ALA A 89 -2.50 -0.79 -10.64
N LEU A 90 -2.06 0.43 -10.27
CA LEU A 90 -0.65 0.72 -10.00
C LEU A 90 -0.13 0.02 -8.73
N ARG A 91 -0.94 -0.06 -7.67
CA ARG A 91 -0.57 -0.82 -6.45
C ARG A 91 -0.44 -2.30 -6.74
N LEU A 92 -1.43 -2.88 -7.42
CA LEU A 92 -1.40 -4.30 -7.80
C LEU A 92 -0.25 -4.61 -8.78
N ALA A 93 0.02 -3.73 -9.74
CA ALA A 93 1.16 -3.88 -10.65
C ALA A 93 2.50 -3.84 -9.92
N SER A 94 2.61 -3.05 -8.85
CA SER A 94 3.82 -3.01 -8.00
C SER A 94 4.01 -4.33 -7.24
N ILE A 95 2.93 -4.94 -6.74
CA ILE A 95 2.98 -6.27 -6.11
C ILE A 95 3.39 -7.34 -7.13
N GLU A 96 2.76 -7.33 -8.31
CA GLU A 96 3.09 -8.27 -9.40
C GLU A 96 4.53 -8.13 -9.88
N PHE A 97 5.07 -6.90 -9.90
CA PHE A 97 6.48 -6.67 -10.19
C PHE A 97 7.39 -7.41 -9.20
N LEU A 98 7.13 -7.31 -7.90
CA LEU A 98 7.90 -8.06 -6.89
C LEU A 98 7.75 -9.57 -7.05
N ARG A 99 6.53 -10.05 -7.29
CA ARG A 99 6.25 -11.48 -7.49
C ARG A 99 6.96 -12.03 -8.72
N ALA A 100 7.01 -11.27 -9.81
CA ALA A 100 7.75 -11.63 -11.02
C ALA A 100 9.27 -11.77 -10.77
N HIS A 101 9.79 -11.12 -9.72
CA HIS A 101 11.17 -11.23 -9.25
C HIS A 101 11.33 -12.21 -8.07
N GLY A 102 10.39 -13.15 -7.92
CA GLY A 102 10.48 -14.26 -6.96
C GLY A 102 10.17 -13.90 -5.51
N GLN A 103 9.66 -12.70 -5.23
CA GLN A 103 9.32 -12.30 -3.87
C GLN A 103 7.95 -12.85 -3.45
N VAL A 104 7.86 -13.26 -2.19
CA VAL A 104 6.58 -13.59 -1.54
C VAL A 104 6.08 -12.35 -0.79
N VAL A 105 4.96 -11.81 -1.27
CA VAL A 105 4.40 -10.54 -0.82
C VAL A 105 2.96 -10.74 -0.39
N GLU A 106 2.65 -10.32 0.84
CA GLU A 106 1.28 -10.29 1.36
C GLU A 106 0.76 -8.85 1.32
N LEU A 107 -0.51 -8.65 0.96
CA LEU A 107 -1.14 -7.34 0.98
C LEU A 107 -1.77 -7.06 2.34
N ALA A 108 -1.37 -5.97 2.99
CA ALA A 108 -2.09 -5.38 4.12
C ALA A 108 -2.94 -4.21 3.62
N SER A 109 -4.27 -4.36 3.60
CA SER A 109 -5.21 -3.31 3.19
C SER A 109 -6.55 -3.41 3.92
N TYR A 110 -7.10 -2.25 4.29
CA TYR A 110 -8.46 -2.11 4.79
C TYR A 110 -9.46 -1.74 3.69
N ASP A 111 -9.02 -1.60 2.44
CA ASP A 111 -9.88 -1.42 1.27
C ASP A 111 -10.33 -2.80 0.75
N GLU A 112 -11.58 -3.15 1.05
CA GLU A 112 -12.17 -4.43 0.66
C GLU A 112 -12.20 -4.64 -0.86
N ARG A 113 -12.26 -3.57 -1.66
CA ARG A 113 -12.22 -3.68 -3.13
C ARG A 113 -10.83 -4.10 -3.57
N LEU A 114 -9.79 -3.45 -3.05
CA LEU A 114 -8.41 -3.80 -3.36
C LEU A 114 -8.10 -5.24 -2.91
N VAL A 115 -8.53 -5.62 -1.72
CA VAL A 115 -8.41 -6.99 -1.19
C VAL A 115 -9.12 -8.01 -2.09
N GLY A 116 -10.32 -7.71 -2.56
CA GLY A 116 -11.07 -8.57 -3.48
C GLY A 116 -10.31 -8.85 -4.78
N ILE A 117 -9.74 -7.81 -5.39
CA ILE A 117 -8.95 -7.95 -6.62
C ILE A 117 -7.66 -8.73 -6.35
N ALA A 118 -6.97 -8.42 -5.24
CA ALA A 118 -5.75 -9.11 -4.85
C ALA A 118 -5.97 -10.62 -4.66
N ARG A 119 -7.08 -11.01 -4.04
CA ARG A 119 -7.49 -12.43 -3.95
C ARG A 119 -7.72 -13.05 -5.32
N GLY A 120 -8.36 -12.32 -6.25
CA GLY A 120 -8.52 -12.75 -7.64
C GLY A 120 -7.19 -12.99 -8.37
N LEU A 121 -6.14 -12.24 -8.01
CA LEU A 121 -4.77 -12.41 -8.49
C LEU A 121 -3.93 -13.42 -7.69
N ARG A 122 -4.55 -14.10 -6.70
CA ARG A 122 -3.88 -15.01 -5.77
C ARG A 122 -2.72 -14.36 -5.01
N ILE A 123 -2.88 -13.08 -4.69
CA ILE A 123 -1.99 -12.36 -3.77
C ILE A 123 -2.48 -12.68 -2.35
N PRO A 124 -1.62 -13.24 -1.46
CA PRO A 124 -1.98 -13.46 -0.07
C PRO A 124 -2.33 -12.16 0.65
N ILE A 125 -3.24 -12.22 1.62
CA ILE A 125 -3.70 -11.06 2.38
C ILE A 125 -3.20 -11.21 3.81
N TYR A 126 -2.51 -10.19 4.32
CA TYR A 126 -2.07 -10.15 5.70
C TYR A 126 -3.27 -9.97 6.62
N ASN A 127 -3.28 -10.67 7.76
CA ASN A 127 -4.38 -10.62 8.71
C ASN A 127 -4.27 -9.36 9.60
N LEU A 128 -5.12 -8.37 9.34
CA LEU A 128 -5.20 -7.10 10.07
C LEU A 128 -6.20 -7.13 11.22
#